data_AF-A0A3S9Q7Y6-F1
#
_entry.id   AF-A0A3S9Q7Y6-F1
#
_cell.length_a   1.000
_cell.length_b   1.000
_cell.length_c   1.000
_cell.angle_alpha   90.00
_cell.angle_beta   90.00
_cell.angle_gamma   90.00
#
_symmetry.space_group_name_H-M   'P 1'
#
loop_
_entity.id
_entity.type
_entity.pdbx_description
1 polymer ?
#
loop_
_entity_poly.entity_id
_entity_poly.type
_entity_poly.pdbx_seq_one_letter_code
_entity_poly.pdbx_strand_id
1 'polypeptide(L)'
;MKKWLIESEESLSKAMEALKGGGIPKENLYKLAPLYYSEKRKTNNESLIQEMCDVNDQQIEQDCSFDPDSIKRYKFNYVSSYLYCYVVAGKMDDFKHDNIMEYVNSHMDLFSD
;
A
#
# COMPACT_ATOMS: atom_id res chain seq x y z
N MET A 1 13.08 6.07 10.05
CA MET A 1 13.11 5.10 8.95
C MET A 1 12.76 3.69 9.42
N LYS A 2 13.53 3.07 10.33
CA LYS A 2 13.27 1.70 10.84
C LYS A 2 11.81 1.39 11.23
N LYS A 3 11.11 2.32 11.89
CA LYS A 3 9.70 2.11 12.26
C LYS A 3 8.78 1.87 11.05
N TRP A 4 9.03 2.55 9.93
CA TRP A 4 8.22 2.46 8.73
C TRP A 4 8.55 1.23 7.91
N LEU A 5 9.80 0.76 7.97
CA LEU A 5 10.18 -0.54 7.44
C LEU A 5 9.40 -1.65 8.16
N ILE A 6 9.47 -1.70 9.50
CA ILE A 6 8.72 -2.68 10.30
C ILE A 6 7.21 -2.58 10.03
N GLU A 7 6.68 -1.36 10.00
CA GLU A 7 5.25 -1.13 9.72
C GLU A 7 4.85 -1.67 8.33
N SER A 8 5.69 -1.46 7.31
CA SER A 8 5.44 -1.94 5.94
C SER A 8 5.57 -3.46 5.84
N GLU A 9 6.56 -4.06 6.51
CA GLU A 9 6.76 -5.51 6.58
C GLU A 9 5.59 -6.21 7.28
N GLU A 10 5.16 -5.72 8.44
CA GLU A 10 4.02 -6.26 9.18
C GLU A 10 2.73 -6.20 8.34
N SER A 11 2.50 -5.04 7.71
CA SER A 11 1.32 -4.80 6.89
C SER A 11 1.31 -5.68 5.63
N LEU A 12 2.43 -5.74 4.89
CA LEU A 12 2.56 -6.58 3.70
C LEU A 12 2.42 -8.06 4.05
N SER A 13 3.06 -8.52 5.12
CA SER A 13 2.95 -9.90 5.58
C SER A 13 1.49 -10.29 5.82
N LYS A 14 0.73 -9.43 6.52
CA LYS A 14 -0.70 -9.64 6.73
C LYS A 14 -1.50 -9.71 5.44
N ALA A 15 -1.22 -8.84 4.48
CA ALA A 15 -1.88 -8.86 3.18
C ALA A 15 -1.55 -10.13 2.36
N MET A 16 -0.29 -10.57 2.42
CA MET A 16 0.15 -11.81 1.79
C MET A 16 -0.53 -13.04 2.39
N GLU A 17 -0.81 -13.05 3.70
CA GLU A 17 -1.62 -14.12 4.32
C GLU A 17 -3.05 -14.15 3.77
N ALA A 18 -3.66 -13.00 3.47
CA ALA A 18 -4.99 -12.95 2.87
C ALA A 18 -5.02 -13.55 1.44
N LEU A 19 -3.93 -13.45 0.68
CA LEU A 19 -3.82 -14.09 -0.63
C LEU A 19 -3.83 -15.62 -0.57
N LYS A 20 -3.35 -16.22 0.53
CA LYS A 20 -3.35 -17.69 0.69
C LYS A 20 -4.76 -18.27 0.68
N GLY A 21 -5.77 -17.47 1.04
CA GLY A 21 -7.17 -17.85 0.95
C GLY A 21 -7.70 -17.98 -0.49
N GLY A 22 -6.95 -17.55 -1.51
CA GLY A 22 -7.28 -17.69 -2.93
C GLY A 22 -8.44 -16.80 -3.43
N GLY A 23 -9.02 -15.97 -2.56
CA GLY A 23 -10.18 -15.14 -2.89
C GLY A 23 -9.84 -13.81 -3.58
N ILE A 24 -8.57 -13.43 -3.64
CA ILE A 24 -8.13 -12.12 -4.14
C ILE A 24 -6.97 -12.34 -5.13
N PRO A 25 -7.06 -11.83 -6.38
CA PRO A 25 -5.93 -11.78 -7.30
C PRO A 25 -4.78 -10.98 -6.70
N LYS A 26 -3.53 -11.42 -6.91
CA LYS A 26 -2.35 -10.73 -6.33
C LYS A 26 -2.29 -9.27 -6.77
N GLU A 27 -2.65 -9.00 -8.02
CA GLU A 27 -2.76 -7.68 -8.65
C GLU A 27 -3.66 -6.72 -7.86
N ASN A 28 -4.66 -7.25 -7.15
CA ASN A 28 -5.60 -6.47 -6.35
C ASN A 28 -5.18 -6.34 -4.88
N LEU A 29 -3.98 -6.79 -4.51
CA LEU A 29 -3.51 -6.76 -3.12
C LEU A 29 -3.57 -5.35 -2.53
N TYR A 30 -3.22 -4.33 -3.31
CA TYR A 30 -3.22 -2.92 -2.90
C TYR A 30 -4.58 -2.44 -2.38
N LYS A 31 -5.69 -3.04 -2.83
CA LYS A 31 -7.04 -2.70 -2.35
C LYS A 31 -7.26 -3.06 -0.87
N LEU A 32 -6.40 -3.89 -0.28
CA LEU A 32 -6.42 -4.18 1.17
C LEU A 32 -5.74 -3.10 2.01
N ALA A 33 -4.98 -2.19 1.41
CA ALA A 33 -4.22 -1.18 2.14
C ALA A 33 -5.12 -0.25 3.01
N PRO A 34 -6.23 0.32 2.49
CA PRO A 34 -7.15 1.12 3.32
C PRO A 34 -7.78 0.32 4.46
N LEU A 35 -8.12 -0.96 4.22
CA LEU A 35 -8.67 -1.85 5.24
C LEU A 35 -7.68 -2.06 6.38
N TYR A 36 -6.45 -2.47 6.09
CA TYR A 36 -5.47 -2.72 7.14
C TYR A 36 -4.97 -1.45 7.81
N TYR A 37 -4.92 -0.33 7.09
CA TYR A 37 -4.70 0.97 7.71
C TYR A 37 -5.81 1.26 8.73
N SER A 38 -7.08 1.10 8.34
CA SER A 38 -8.21 1.41 9.22
C SER A 38 -8.25 0.52 10.47
N GLU A 39 -7.97 -0.78 10.32
CA GLU A 39 -7.87 -1.73 11.43
C GLU A 39 -6.73 -1.36 12.40
N LYS A 40 -5.52 -1.07 11.88
CA LYS A 40 -4.36 -0.71 12.69
C LYS A 40 -4.58 0.60 13.44
N ARG A 41 -5.22 1.57 12.78
CA ARG A 41 -5.51 2.90 13.33
C ARG A 41 -6.80 2.96 14.12
N LYS A 42 -7.59 1.88 14.14
CA LYS A 42 -8.91 1.79 14.79
C LYS A 42 -9.84 2.95 14.36
N THR A 43 -9.80 3.31 13.09
CA THR A 43 -10.69 4.33 12.52
C THR A 43 -11.87 3.66 11.85
N ASN A 44 -13.05 4.25 12.04
CA ASN A 44 -14.30 3.89 11.37
C ASN A 44 -14.80 5.03 10.47
N ASN A 45 -13.92 5.99 10.13
CA ASN A 45 -14.28 7.08 9.22
C ASN A 45 -14.36 6.54 7.77
N GLU A 46 -15.57 6.15 7.38
CA GLU A 46 -15.87 5.60 6.06
C GLU A 46 -15.48 6.54 4.92
N SER A 47 -15.69 7.86 5.07
CA SER A 47 -15.33 8.84 4.03
C SER A 47 -13.83 8.90 3.77
N LEU A 48 -13.02 8.86 4.84
CA LEU A 48 -11.56 8.82 4.73
C LEU A 48 -11.09 7.50 4.11
N ILE A 49 -11.73 6.38 4.48
CA ILE A 49 -11.38 5.06 3.93
C ILE A 49 -11.71 5.01 2.44
N GLN A 50 -12.85 5.57 2.03
CA GLN A 50 -13.22 5.66 0.62
C GLN A 50 -12.23 6.53 -0.16
N GLU A 51 -11.83 7.67 0.38
CA GLU A 51 -10.80 8.53 -0.24
C GLU A 51 -9.48 7.78 -0.44
N MET A 52 -9.04 6.98 0.55
CA MET A 52 -7.86 6.12 0.41
C MET A 52 -8.03 5.08 -0.70
N CYS A 53 -9.21 4.47 -0.82
CA CYS A 53 -9.49 3.53 -1.91
C CYS A 53 -9.38 4.23 -3.27
N ASP A 54 -10.05 5.37 -3.43
CA ASP A 54 -10.13 6.09 -4.71
C ASP A 54 -8.75 6.57 -5.17
N VAL A 55 -7.96 7.12 -4.24
CA VAL A 55 -6.59 7.58 -4.52
C VAL A 55 -5.67 6.42 -4.89
N ASN A 56 -5.76 5.28 -4.19
CA ASN A 56 -4.96 4.11 -4.51
C ASN A 56 -5.33 3.54 -5.89
N ASP A 57 -6.63 3.43 -6.21
CA ASP A 57 -7.09 2.99 -7.53
C ASP A 57 -6.55 3.94 -8.61
N GLN A 58 -6.64 5.27 -8.42
CA GLN A 58 -6.12 6.26 -9.35
C GLN A 58 -4.61 6.14 -9.58
N GLN A 59 -3.81 5.93 -8.53
CA GLN A 59 -2.36 5.76 -8.64
C GLN A 59 -2.01 4.54 -9.49
N ILE A 60 -2.66 3.41 -9.23
CA ILE A 60 -2.42 2.17 -9.98
C ILE A 60 -2.89 2.29 -11.42
N GLU A 61 -4.05 2.91 -11.68
CA GLU A 61 -4.53 3.17 -13.03
C GLU A 61 -3.58 4.06 -13.82
N GLN A 62 -3.04 5.11 -13.17
CA GLN A 62 -2.07 6.00 -13.77
C GLN A 62 -0.78 5.24 -14.12
N ASP A 63 -0.22 4.44 -13.21
CA ASP A 63 0.98 3.65 -13.47
C ASP A 63 0.76 2.65 -14.60
N CYS A 64 -0.40 1.99 -14.64
CA CYS A 64 -0.77 1.04 -15.69
C CYS A 64 -1.00 1.70 -17.04
N SER A 65 -1.37 2.99 -17.07
CA SER A 65 -1.52 3.76 -18.31
C SER A 65 -0.16 4.01 -19.00
N PHE A 66 0.92 4.06 -18.23
CA PHE A 66 2.29 4.20 -18.73
C PHE A 66 2.95 2.85 -19.00
N ASP A 67 2.76 1.88 -18.09
CA ASP A 67 3.30 0.53 -18.19
C ASP A 67 2.24 -0.47 -17.68
N PRO A 68 1.53 -1.19 -18.57
CA PRO A 68 0.51 -2.16 -18.19
C PRO A 68 1.01 -3.29 -17.28
N ASP A 69 2.31 -3.58 -17.28
CA ASP A 69 2.91 -4.59 -16.41
C ASP A 69 3.15 -4.07 -14.98
N SER A 70 2.95 -2.78 -14.71
CA SER A 70 3.08 -2.19 -13.36
C SER A 70 2.17 -2.87 -12.34
N ILE A 71 0.98 -3.34 -12.77
CA ILE A 71 0.06 -4.06 -11.88
C ILE A 71 0.67 -5.37 -11.32
N LYS A 72 1.61 -5.98 -12.03
CA LYS A 72 2.29 -7.21 -11.60
C LYS A 72 3.25 -6.97 -10.44
N ARG A 73 3.64 -5.72 -10.15
CA ARG A 73 4.50 -5.35 -9.01
C ARG A 73 3.68 -5.29 -7.72
N TYR A 74 2.90 -6.33 -7.43
CA TYR A 74 1.82 -6.30 -6.44
C TYR A 74 2.27 -6.03 -4.99
N LYS A 75 3.47 -6.50 -4.59
CA LYS A 75 4.05 -6.20 -3.26
C LYS A 75 4.38 -4.71 -3.14
N PHE A 76 5.03 -4.15 -4.17
CA PHE A 76 5.33 -2.72 -4.24
C PHE A 76 4.04 -1.88 -4.24
N ASN A 77 3.09 -2.21 -5.10
CA ASN A 77 1.80 -1.51 -5.20
C ASN A 77 1.09 -1.47 -3.85
N TYR A 78 1.05 -2.62 -3.15
CA TYR A 78 0.49 -2.69 -1.81
C TYR A 78 1.20 -1.77 -0.81
N VAL A 79 2.53 -1.86 -0.72
CA VAL A 79 3.31 -1.09 0.27
C VAL A 79 3.20 0.42 0.00
N SER A 80 3.28 0.82 -1.27
CA SER A 80 3.08 2.20 -1.70
C SER A 80 1.71 2.70 -1.26
N SER A 81 0.64 2.00 -1.64
CA SER A 81 -0.74 2.34 -1.24
C SER A 81 -0.94 2.40 0.28
N TYR A 82 -0.36 1.46 1.04
CA TYR A 82 -0.48 1.43 2.50
C TYR A 82 0.20 2.62 3.17
N LEU A 83 1.39 3.01 2.69
CA LEU A 83 2.07 4.20 3.20
C LEU A 83 1.36 5.48 2.75
N TYR A 84 0.80 5.51 1.54
CA TYR A 84 0.05 6.66 1.04
C TYR A 84 -1.25 6.90 1.82
N CYS A 85 -1.88 5.87 2.41
CA CYS A 85 -2.98 6.06 3.36
C CYS A 85 -2.61 7.02 4.52
N TYR A 86 -1.35 7.04 4.97
CA TYR A 86 -0.90 8.00 5.98
C TYR A 86 -0.82 9.43 5.45
N VAL A 87 -0.56 9.60 4.15
CA VAL A 87 -0.58 10.90 3.48
C VAL A 87 -2.02 11.41 3.40
N VAL A 88 -2.93 10.60 2.86
CA VAL A 88 -4.37 10.93 2.78
C VAL A 88 -4.94 11.28 4.15
N ALA A 89 -4.55 10.55 5.21
CA ALA A 89 -4.98 10.85 6.58
C ALA A 89 -4.29 12.05 7.26
N GLY A 90 -3.44 12.80 6.54
CA GLY A 90 -2.68 13.94 7.06
C GLY A 90 -1.70 13.58 8.17
N LYS A 91 -1.20 12.33 8.20
CA LYS A 91 -0.19 11.83 9.17
C LYS A 91 1.22 11.83 8.61
N MET A 92 1.35 12.02 7.31
CA MET A 92 2.57 12.06 6.54
C MET A 92 2.40 13.11 5.43
N ASP A 93 3.45 13.83 5.10
CA ASP A 93 3.48 14.67 3.90
C ASP A 93 4.17 13.91 2.75
N ASP A 94 4.01 14.37 1.52
CA ASP A 94 4.56 13.71 0.34
C ASP A 94 6.09 13.59 0.41
N PHE A 95 6.80 14.62 0.89
CA PHE A 95 8.26 14.59 1.01
C PHE A 95 8.73 13.47 1.94
N LYS A 96 8.08 13.31 3.09
CA LYS A 96 8.37 12.25 4.04
C LYS A 96 7.97 10.88 3.49
N HIS A 97 6.86 10.81 2.75
CA HIS A 97 6.46 9.60 2.05
C HIS A 97 7.55 9.13 1.08
N ASP A 98 8.05 10.03 0.24
CA ASP A 98 9.09 9.71 -0.75
C ASP A 98 10.37 9.18 -0.09
N ASN A 99 10.83 9.85 0.97
CA ASN A 99 11.99 9.39 1.75
C ASN A 99 11.75 8.00 2.37
N ILE A 100 10.52 7.73 2.83
CA ILE A 100 10.15 6.41 3.39
C ILE A 100 10.13 5.36 2.29
N MET A 101 9.53 5.65 1.14
CA MET A 101 9.49 4.72 0.01
C MET A 101 10.88 4.39 -0.51
N GLU A 102 11.79 5.36 -0.63
CA GLU A 102 13.19 5.11 -1.00
C GLU A 102 13.88 4.16 -0.01
N TYR A 103 13.70 4.40 1.29
CA TYR A 103 14.26 3.53 2.32
C TYR A 103 13.63 2.13 2.32
N VAL A 104 12.32 2.04 2.18
CA VAL A 104 11.58 0.77 2.17
C VAL A 104 11.96 -0.06 0.94
N ASN A 105 11.99 0.55 -0.25
CA ASN A 105 12.38 -0.12 -1.49
C ASN A 105 13.81 -0.67 -1.45
N SER A 106 14.73 0.00 -0.76
CA SER A 106 16.12 -0.46 -0.62
C SER A 106 16.31 -1.58 0.41
N HIS A 107 15.32 -1.85 1.26
CA HIS A 107 15.42 -2.82 2.36
C HIS A 107 14.41 -3.97 2.26
N MET A 108 13.36 -3.84 1.47
CA MET A 108 12.36 -4.88 1.23
C MET A 108 12.46 -5.42 -0.20
N ASP A 109 12.24 -6.72 -0.34
CA ASP A 109 12.14 -7.37 -1.65
C ASP A 109 10.71 -7.25 -2.20
N LEU A 110 10.42 -6.09 -2.81
CA LEU A 110 9.09 -5.72 -3.31
C LEU A 110 8.85 -6.04 -4.79
N PHE A 111 9.89 -6.44 -5.51
CA PHE A 111 9.85 -6.66 -6.96
C PHE A 111 10.08 -8.11 -7.37
N SER A 112 10.39 -9.00 -6.43
CA SER A 112 10.39 -10.45 -6.66
C SER A 112 8.97 -11.01 -6.63
N ASP A 113 8.79 -12.15 -7.29
CA ASP A 113 7.56 -12.94 -7.24
C ASP A 113 7.50 -13.86 -6.01
#